data_AF-A0A847THU4-F1
#
_entry.id   AF-A0A847THU4-F1
#
_cell.length_a   1.000
_cell.length_b   1.000
_cell.length_c   1.000
_cell.angle_alpha   90.00
_cell.angle_beta   90.00
_cell.angle_gamma   90.00
#
_symmetry.space_group_name_H-M   'P 1'
#
loop_
_entity.id
_entity.type
_entity.pdbx_description
1 polymer ?
#
loop_
_entity_poly.entity_id
_entity_poly.type
_entity_poly.pdbx_seq_one_letter_code
_entity_poly.pdbx_strand_id
1 'polypeptide(L)'
;MLPDLRSLTVLVIVLSSSAAGLAQGKNKYATLFYNGKDYSQLIIDRIPDYGIAGRDGCVIQREIKLTLKNIDGEKAAGMVQDVETKELLRGARIKLKRKDGSDEVIDADAQGRFEVGTSSPLKELQVYYVGYRTLKVKGSRGQLF
;
A
#
# COMPACT_ATOMS: atom_id res chain seq x y z
N MET A 1 -54.04 49.74 5.51
CA MET A 1 -53.06 49.41 6.56
C MET A 1 -52.67 47.95 6.43
N LEU A 2 -51.50 47.74 5.82
CA LEU A 2 -50.60 46.58 5.71
C LEU A 2 -49.43 47.16 4.87
N PRO A 3 -48.14 46.73 4.99
CA PRO A 3 -47.72 45.37 5.33
C PRO A 3 -46.45 45.28 6.24
N ASP A 4 -46.07 44.03 6.52
CA ASP A 4 -44.70 43.49 6.66
C ASP A 4 -43.61 44.26 7.43
N LEU A 5 -43.03 43.64 8.47
CA LEU A 5 -41.74 42.93 8.37
C LEU A 5 -41.24 42.47 9.76
N ARG A 6 -41.05 41.15 9.90
CA ARG A 6 -39.80 40.49 10.33
C ARG A 6 -39.10 40.95 11.63
N SER A 7 -38.94 40.01 12.56
CA SER A 7 -37.67 39.27 12.68
C SER A 7 -37.71 38.38 13.93
N LEU A 8 -37.90 37.08 13.72
CA LEU A 8 -37.83 36.06 14.76
C LEU A 8 -36.38 35.58 14.84
N THR A 9 -35.61 36.04 15.82
CA THR A 9 -34.22 35.62 16.01
C THR A 9 -34.18 34.45 17.00
N VAL A 10 -34.25 33.21 16.48
CA VAL A 10 -33.93 32.01 17.27
C VAL A 10 -32.48 31.65 16.98
N LEU A 11 -31.59 31.99 17.91
CA LEU A 11 -30.17 31.67 17.86
C LEU A 11 -29.98 30.19 18.27
N VAL A 12 -29.94 29.28 17.30
CA VAL A 12 -29.53 27.89 17.52
C VAL A 12 -28.01 27.81 17.43
N ILE A 13 -27.34 27.75 18.57
CA ILE A 13 -25.91 27.46 18.65
C ILE A 13 -25.73 25.95 18.44
N VAL A 14 -25.47 25.53 17.21
CA VAL A 14 -25.02 24.17 16.91
C VAL A 14 -23.54 24.09 17.27
N LEU A 15 -23.25 23.60 18.46
CA LEU A 15 -21.93 23.08 18.83
C LEU A 15 -21.67 21.82 18.01
N SER A 16 -21.28 21.99 16.74
CA SER A 16 -20.70 20.91 15.95
C SER A 16 -19.36 20.60 16.60
N SER A 17 -19.36 19.54 17.42
CA SER A 17 -18.19 18.85 17.90
C SER A 17 -17.25 18.59 16.72
N SER A 18 -16.26 19.45 16.56
CA SER A 18 -15.08 19.12 15.77
C SER A 18 -14.41 17.97 16.49
N ALA A 19 -14.83 16.75 16.14
CA ALA A 19 -14.03 15.56 16.29
C ALA A 19 -12.76 15.85 15.51
N ALA A 20 -11.76 16.41 16.19
CA ALA A 20 -10.38 16.35 15.79
C ALA A 20 -10.01 14.87 15.80
N GLY A 21 -10.45 14.16 14.75
CA GLY A 21 -9.87 12.90 14.36
C GLY A 21 -8.42 13.21 14.09
N LEU A 22 -7.59 13.00 15.12
CA LEU A 22 -6.16 12.82 15.00
C LEU A 22 -5.95 11.91 13.80
N ALA A 23 -5.61 12.51 12.66
CA ALA A 23 -5.07 11.79 11.53
C ALA A 23 -3.73 11.26 12.01
N GLN A 24 -3.75 10.11 12.68
CA GLN A 24 -2.58 9.28 12.90
C GLN A 24 -1.87 9.22 11.56
N GLY A 25 -0.61 9.68 11.52
CA GLY A 25 0.16 9.91 10.30
C GLY A 25 0.03 8.72 9.33
N LYS A 26 -0.84 8.87 8.34
CA LYS A 26 -1.13 7.82 7.36
C LYS A 26 0.13 7.55 6.53
N ASN A 27 0.49 6.27 6.41
CA ASN A 27 1.25 5.72 5.28
C ASN A 27 2.52 6.50 4.87
N LYS A 28 3.50 6.72 5.76
CA LYS A 28 4.79 7.28 5.32
C LYS A 28 5.70 6.28 4.59
N TYR A 29 5.45 4.98 4.68
CA TYR A 29 6.40 3.95 4.21
C TYR A 29 5.70 2.84 3.43
N ALA A 30 6.22 2.56 2.22
CA ALA A 30 5.73 1.65 1.19
C ALA A 30 4.22 1.75 0.86
N THR A 31 3.85 1.48 -0.39
CA THR A 31 2.43 1.55 -0.79
C THR A 31 2.00 0.32 -1.57
N LEU A 32 0.77 -0.13 -1.31
CA LEU A 32 0.13 -1.24 -2.00
C LEU A 32 -1.21 -0.79 -2.55
N PHE A 33 -1.39 -0.94 -3.86
CA PHE A 33 -2.66 -0.75 -4.53
C PHE A 33 -3.12 -2.04 -5.18
N TYR A 34 -4.39 -2.38 -5.00
CA TYR A 34 -5.02 -3.50 -5.70
C TYR A 34 -6.35 -3.04 -6.31
N ASN A 35 -6.50 -3.23 -7.63
CA ASN A 35 -7.66 -2.76 -8.41
C ASN A 35 -7.99 -1.28 -8.15
N GLY A 36 -6.95 -0.44 -8.03
CA GLY A 36 -7.09 1.01 -7.79
C GLY A 36 -7.45 1.41 -6.35
N LYS A 37 -7.65 0.46 -5.44
CA LYS A 37 -7.89 0.73 -4.02
C LYS A 37 -6.58 0.60 -3.22
N ASP A 38 -6.43 1.42 -2.18
CA ASP A 38 -5.30 1.36 -1.26
C ASP A 38 -5.48 0.18 -0.29
N TYR A 39 -4.50 -0.72 -0.26
CA TYR A 39 -4.42 -1.88 0.63
C TYR A 39 -3.18 -1.83 1.53
N SER A 40 -2.58 -0.65 1.69
CA SER A 40 -1.33 -0.48 2.42
C SER A 40 -1.41 -0.88 3.91
N GLN A 41 -2.62 -1.01 4.48
CA GLN A 41 -2.84 -1.60 5.80
C GLN A 41 -2.39 -3.06 5.92
N LEU A 42 -2.25 -3.78 4.80
CA LEU A 42 -1.78 -5.17 4.77
C LEU A 42 -0.26 -5.27 4.78
N ILE A 43 0.45 -4.14 4.63
CA ILE A 43 1.91 -4.11 4.70
C ILE A 43 2.33 -4.32 6.15
N ILE A 44 3.22 -5.30 6.36
CA ILE A 44 3.79 -5.62 7.67
C ILE A 44 5.23 -5.11 7.75
N ASP A 45 5.80 -5.10 8.96
CA ASP A 45 7.15 -4.63 9.23
C ASP A 45 7.40 -3.22 8.66
N ARG A 46 6.48 -2.27 8.91
CA ARG A 46 6.54 -0.89 8.39
C ARG A 46 7.44 0.04 9.21
N ILE A 47 7.75 -0.34 10.46
CA ILE A 47 8.60 0.44 11.35
C ILE A 47 10.05 0.27 10.86
N PRO A 48 10.71 1.33 10.38
CA PRO A 48 12.09 1.21 9.98
C PRO A 48 12.97 0.98 11.21
N ASP A 49 13.81 -0.05 11.17
CA ASP A 49 14.85 -0.29 12.18
C ASP A 49 16.11 0.49 11.78
N TYR A 50 16.02 1.82 11.81
CA TYR A 50 17.20 2.67 11.62
C TYR A 50 17.79 3.00 13.00
N GLY A 51 18.84 2.28 13.38
CA GLY A 51 19.64 2.62 14.56
C GLY A 51 20.51 1.49 15.10
N ILE A 52 21.77 1.37 14.64
CA ILE A 52 23.00 1.55 15.44
C ILE A 52 24.25 1.31 14.56
N ALA A 53 25.26 2.14 14.84
CA ALA A 53 26.50 2.41 14.12
C ALA A 53 27.43 1.21 13.90
N GLY A 54 27.58 0.80 12.64
CA GLY A 54 28.75 0.06 12.12
C GLY A 54 29.46 0.93 11.09
N ARG A 55 30.79 0.81 11.00
CA ARG A 55 31.70 1.71 10.26
C ARG A 55 31.38 1.87 8.76
N ASP A 56 30.52 1.00 8.19
CA ASP A 56 30.14 0.96 6.78
C ASP A 56 28.61 0.82 6.54
N GLY A 57 27.77 1.36 7.43
CA GLY A 57 26.31 1.18 7.35
C GLY A 57 25.62 2.02 6.27
N CYS A 58 25.32 1.46 5.10
CA CYS A 58 24.44 2.09 4.11
C CYS A 58 22.99 2.10 4.62
N VAL A 59 22.43 3.29 4.86
CA VAL A 59 21.03 3.46 5.24
C VAL A 59 20.17 3.33 3.99
N ILE A 60 19.45 2.21 3.85
CA ILE A 60 18.49 2.02 2.76
C ILE A 60 17.23 2.84 3.05
N GLN A 61 17.06 3.99 2.39
CA GLN A 61 15.90 4.88 2.57
C GLN A 61 14.80 4.73 1.51
N ARG A 62 15.06 4.02 0.41
CA ARG A 62 14.11 3.93 -0.71
C ARG A 62 13.01 2.89 -0.44
N GLU A 63 11.80 3.25 -0.84
CA GLU A 63 10.57 2.51 -0.53
C GLU A 63 9.88 2.05 -1.81
N ILE A 64 9.25 0.87 -1.74
CA ILE A 64 8.59 0.24 -2.89
C ILE A 64 7.09 0.55 -2.89
N LYS A 65 6.60 0.92 -4.07
CA LYS A 65 5.19 0.96 -4.44
C LYS A 65 4.88 -0.28 -5.28
N LEU A 66 3.93 -1.08 -4.82
CA LEU A 66 3.37 -2.18 -5.57
C LEU A 66 1.95 -1.84 -6.01
N THR A 67 1.68 -1.97 -7.31
CA THR A 67 0.32 -1.88 -7.87
C THR A 67 -0.03 -3.22 -8.49
N LEU A 68 -1.21 -3.74 -8.17
CA LEU A 68 -1.77 -4.97 -8.70
C LEU A 68 -3.14 -4.69 -9.33
N LYS A 69 -3.44 -5.34 -10.45
CA LYS A 69 -4.73 -5.26 -11.13
C LYS A 69 -5.14 -6.63 -11.62
N ASN A 70 -6.34 -7.05 -11.27
CA ASN A 70 -6.94 -8.27 -11.78
C ASN A 70 -7.25 -8.09 -13.29
N ILE A 71 -6.93 -9.10 -14.10
CA ILE A 71 -7.10 -9.05 -15.56
C ILE A 71 -8.32 -9.85 -15.99
N ASP A 72 -8.50 -11.06 -15.45
CA ASP A 72 -9.47 -12.05 -15.94
C ASP A 72 -10.07 -12.94 -14.83
N GLY A 73 -9.80 -12.65 -13.56
CA GLY A 73 -10.25 -13.44 -12.42
C GLY A 73 -9.28 -14.54 -11.99
N GLU A 74 -8.38 -14.97 -12.88
CA GLU A 74 -7.37 -16.02 -12.65
C GLU A 74 -5.95 -15.46 -12.54
N LYS A 75 -5.74 -14.24 -13.04
CA LYS A 75 -4.45 -13.55 -13.02
C LYS A 75 -4.56 -12.12 -12.52
N ALA A 76 -3.48 -11.67 -11.87
CA ALA A 76 -3.26 -10.27 -11.58
C ALA A 76 -1.94 -9.80 -12.23
N ALA A 77 -2.01 -8.67 -12.93
CA ALA A 77 -0.83 -7.94 -13.39
C ALA A 77 -0.31 -7.06 -12.25
N GLY A 78 0.99 -7.10 -12.04
CA GLY A 78 1.71 -6.27 -11.08
C GLY A 78 2.65 -5.28 -11.73
N MET A 79 2.89 -4.17 -11.03
CA MET A 79 3.89 -3.17 -11.39
C MET A 79 4.59 -2.67 -10.13
N VAL A 80 5.92 -2.65 -10.17
CA VAL A 80 6.79 -2.26 -9.07
C VAL A 80 7.48 -0.93 -9.38
N GLN A 81 7.34 0.03 -8.46
CA GLN A 81 7.86 1.38 -8.62
C GLN A 81 8.54 1.86 -7.33
N ASP A 82 9.40 2.87 -7.46
CA ASP A 82 9.80 3.71 -6.33
C ASP A 82 8.62 4.60 -5.87
N VAL A 83 8.43 4.73 -4.55
CA VAL A 83 7.34 5.55 -3.98
C VAL A 83 7.51 7.04 -4.30
N GLU A 84 8.72 7.57 -4.26
CA GLU A 84 9.02 8.99 -4.41
C GLU A 84 9.19 9.37 -5.89
N THR A 85 10.13 8.73 -6.58
CA THR A 85 10.53 9.07 -7.96
C THR A 85 9.61 8.48 -9.02
N LYS A 86 8.79 7.48 -8.65
CA LYS A 86 7.94 6.69 -9.57
C LYS A 86 8.72 5.88 -10.62
N GLU A 87 10.03 5.79 -10.45
CA GLU A 87 10.92 4.97 -11.27
C GLU A 87 10.46 3.50 -11.28
N LEU A 88 10.48 2.86 -12.45
CA LEU A 88 10.12 1.45 -12.60
C LEU A 88 11.27 0.56 -12.13
N LEU A 89 10.99 -0.36 -11.21
CA LEU A 89 12.03 -1.22 -10.61
C LEU A 89 12.22 -2.48 -11.46
N ARG A 90 13.10 -2.39 -12.46
CA ARG A 90 13.38 -3.47 -13.42
C ARG A 90 14.08 -4.63 -12.74
N GLY A 91 13.57 -5.85 -12.91
CA GLY A 91 14.15 -7.02 -12.25
C GLY A 91 13.87 -7.10 -10.75
N ALA A 92 12.85 -6.38 -10.25
CA ALA A 92 12.39 -6.56 -8.87
C ALA A 92 11.93 -8.01 -8.67
N ARG A 93 12.31 -8.61 -7.55
CA ARG A 93 11.99 -10.01 -7.24
C ARG A 93 10.77 -10.09 -6.34
N ILE A 94 9.75 -10.79 -6.80
CA ILE A 94 8.51 -11.05 -6.10
C ILE A 94 8.53 -12.49 -5.58
N LYS A 95 8.40 -12.66 -4.28
CA LYS A 95 8.23 -13.97 -3.64
C LYS A 95 6.80 -14.07 -3.11
N LEU A 96 6.10 -15.12 -3.49
CA LEU A 96 4.74 -15.39 -3.04
C LEU A 96 4.76 -16.67 -2.22
N LYS A 97 4.17 -16.61 -1.03
CA LYS A 97 3.87 -17.79 -0.20
C LYS A 97 2.38 -17.98 -0.18
N ARG A 98 1.89 -19.11 -0.67
CA ARG A 98 0.48 -19.45 -0.69
C ARG A 98 0.08 -20.19 0.58
N LYS A 99 -1.22 -20.21 0.90
CA LYS A 99 -1.72 -20.93 2.09
C LYS A 99 -1.70 -22.45 1.93
N ASP A 100 -1.73 -22.94 0.70
CA ASP A 100 -1.59 -24.37 0.38
C ASP A 100 -0.15 -24.88 0.53
N GLY A 101 0.81 -24.00 0.82
CA GLY A 101 2.22 -24.32 0.99
C GLY A 101 3.08 -24.19 -0.27
N SER A 102 2.48 -23.80 -1.41
CA SER A 102 3.25 -23.48 -2.61
C SER A 102 3.96 -22.13 -2.48
N ASP A 103 5.24 -22.12 -2.87
CA ASP A 103 6.06 -20.92 -2.94
C ASP A 103 6.42 -20.64 -4.40
N GLU A 104 6.29 -19.39 -4.81
CA GLU A 104 6.53 -18.93 -6.19
C GLU A 104 7.48 -17.74 -6.17
N VAL A 105 8.41 -17.69 -7.13
CA VAL A 105 9.35 -16.59 -7.29
C VAL A 105 9.26 -16.08 -8.73
N ILE A 106 9.04 -14.79 -8.89
CA ILE A 106 8.86 -14.12 -10.16
C ILE A 106 9.74 -12.88 -10.18
N ASP A 107 10.44 -12.63 -11.28
CA ASP A 107 11.20 -11.41 -11.46
C ASP A 107 10.44 -10.48 -12.42
N ALA A 108 10.38 -9.19 -12.08
CA ALA A 108 9.72 -8.18 -12.90
C ALA A 108 10.51 -7.89 -14.18
N ASP A 109 9.81 -7.58 -15.26
CA ASP A 109 10.40 -7.29 -16.57
C ASP A 109 11.16 -5.94 -16.61
N ALA A 110 11.64 -5.57 -17.80
CA ALA A 110 12.34 -4.31 -18.04
C ALA A 110 11.47 -3.05 -17.85
N GLN A 111 10.17 -3.22 -17.65
CA GLN A 111 9.18 -2.20 -17.37
C GLN A 111 8.68 -2.30 -15.93
N GLY A 112 9.30 -3.13 -15.09
CA GLY A 112 8.92 -3.35 -13.69
C GLY A 112 7.57 -4.07 -13.55
N ARG A 113 7.11 -4.78 -14.59
CA ARG A 113 5.82 -5.49 -14.61
C ARG A 113 6.01 -6.98 -14.39
N PHE A 114 4.97 -7.63 -13.87
CA PHE A 114 4.93 -9.09 -13.69
C PHE A 114 3.48 -9.58 -13.69
N GLU A 115 3.26 -10.89 -13.78
CA GLU A 115 1.94 -11.51 -13.63
C GLU A 115 1.98 -12.58 -12.54
N VAL A 116 0.88 -12.74 -11.81
CA VAL A 116 0.70 -13.79 -10.80
C VAL A 116 -0.67 -14.45 -10.94
N GLY A 117 -0.73 -15.75 -10.68
CA GLY A 117 -2.01 -16.45 -10.52
C GLY A 117 -2.77 -15.99 -9.27
N THR A 118 -4.09 -15.94 -9.34
CA THR A 118 -5.01 -15.58 -8.24
C THR A 118 -5.76 -16.80 -7.67
N SER A 119 -5.52 -17.99 -8.22
CA SER A 119 -6.26 -19.23 -7.90
C SER A 119 -6.12 -19.68 -6.45
N SER A 120 -4.93 -19.49 -5.86
CA SER A 120 -4.64 -19.83 -4.46
C SER A 120 -4.47 -18.58 -3.59
N PRO A 121 -5.11 -18.51 -2.41
CA PRO A 121 -4.99 -17.35 -1.52
C PRO A 121 -3.55 -17.21 -1.00
N LEU A 122 -3.08 -15.97 -0.91
CA LEU A 122 -1.77 -15.65 -0.38
C LEU A 122 -1.74 -15.80 1.14
N LYS A 123 -0.63 -16.34 1.65
CA LYS A 123 -0.20 -16.19 3.04
C LYS A 123 0.64 -14.92 3.18
N GLU A 124 1.56 -14.71 2.25
CA GLU A 124 2.50 -13.59 2.27
C GLU A 124 3.00 -13.26 0.85
N LEU A 125 3.23 -11.99 0.58
CA LEU A 125 3.90 -11.50 -0.63
C LEU A 125 5.06 -10.62 -0.22
N GLN A 126 6.22 -10.81 -0.83
CA GLN A 126 7.40 -9.99 -0.59
C GLN A 126 7.97 -9.47 -1.91
N VAL A 127 8.35 -8.19 -1.95
CA VAL A 127 9.03 -7.58 -3.08
C VAL A 127 10.41 -7.10 -2.65
N TYR A 128 11.43 -7.56 -3.35
CA TYR A 128 12.83 -7.26 -3.11
C TYR A 128 13.43 -6.48 -4.27
N TYR A 129 14.21 -5.46 -3.95
CA TYR A 129 15.03 -4.75 -4.92
C TYR A 129 16.27 -4.17 -4.25
N VAL A 130 17.40 -4.16 -4.96
CA VAL A 130 18.68 -3.72 -4.40
C VAL A 130 18.63 -2.23 -4.07
N GLY A 131 19.02 -1.87 -2.86
CA GLY A 131 18.96 -0.47 -2.39
C GLY A 131 17.57 -0.01 -1.97
N TYR A 132 16.63 -0.93 -1.81
CA TYR A 132 15.26 -0.65 -1.34
C TYR A 132 14.90 -1.53 -0.16
N ARG A 133 14.02 -1.00 0.69
CA ARG A 133 13.39 -1.79 1.74
C ARG A 133 12.53 -2.88 1.11
N THR A 134 12.61 -4.08 1.65
CA THR A 134 11.71 -5.17 1.24
C THR A 134 10.28 -4.81 1.63
N LEU A 135 9.39 -4.75 0.64
CA LEU A 135 7.96 -4.64 0.87
C LEU A 135 7.42 -6.01 1.25
N LYS A 136 6.87 -6.16 2.45
CA LYS A 136 6.20 -7.38 2.91
C LYS A 136 4.72 -7.13 3.09
N VAL A 137 3.88 -7.98 2.51
CA VAL A 137 2.43 -7.88 2.55
C VAL A 137 1.85 -9.17 3.12
N LYS A 138 1.00 -9.04 4.14
CA LYS A 138 0.25 -10.16 4.69
C LYS A 138 -0.95 -10.49 3.78
N GLY A 139 -1.07 -11.75 3.39
CA GLY A 139 -2.23 -12.20 2.62
C GLY A 139 -3.50 -12.23 3.46
N SER A 140 -4.66 -12.08 2.81
CA SER A 140 -5.98 -12.05 3.46
C SER A 140 -6.79 -13.33 3.19
N ARG A 141 -8.09 -13.37 3.54
CA ARG A 141 -8.99 -14.49 3.21
C ARG A 141 -9.49 -14.48 1.76
N GLY A 142 -9.23 -13.44 0.96
CA GLY A 142 -9.63 -13.34 -0.46
C GLY A 142 -8.66 -14.00 -1.46
N GLN A 143 -9.01 -13.98 -2.75
CA GLN A 143 -8.21 -14.52 -3.88
C GLN A 143 -6.78 -13.94 -3.97
N LEU A 144 -6.55 -12.72 -3.46
CA LEU A 144 -5.20 -12.16 -3.26
C LEU A 144 -5.11 -11.34 -1.98
N PHE A 145 -6.04 -10.39 -1.79
CA PHE A 145 -6.13 -9.47 -0.65
C PHE A 145 -7.58 -9.09 -0.35
#